data_AF-A0A384K8L4-F1
#
_entry.id   AF-A0A384K8L4-F1
#
_cell.length_a   1.000
_cell.length_b   1.000
_cell.length_c   1.000
_cell.angle_alpha   90.00
_cell.angle_beta   90.00
_cell.angle_gamma   90.00
#
_symmetry.space_group_name_H-M   'P 1'
#
loop_
_entity.id
_entity.type
_entity.pdbx_description
1 polymer ?
#
loop_
_entity_poly.entity_id
_entity_poly.type
_entity_poly.pdbx_seq_one_letter_code
_entity_poly.pdbx_strand_id
1 'polypeptide(L)'
;MRWMPLAQFVKKNAPSQALIRSVVNGSSNCYSCRRNYSLFRKKLWTPTEDIIYRKNLDVICQSHVFFYTVLNVDRYSHFLPYVTKSRITEKTEEQFKAFLQIENLFFKESYDSVIRFKVPTTVKVSSADTNLFNHLTTEWIIEDKTGCINVDFYISFRLRNMVYQNFMRMYIQEMGKKILYAFIREARMNSLRNIDVLFRHLLKR
;
A
#
# COMPACT_ATOMS: atom_id res chain seq x y z
N MET A 1 52.65 -41.54 -72.78
CA MET A 1 53.85 -41.19 -73.57
C MET A 1 54.79 -40.37 -72.69
N ARG A 2 56.11 -40.54 -72.79
CA ARG A 2 57.22 -39.76 -72.15
C ARG A 2 57.12 -39.56 -70.61
N TRP A 3 58.00 -40.06 -69.74
CA TRP A 3 59.49 -39.95 -69.64
C TRP A 3 59.95 -38.48 -69.55
N MET A 4 60.36 -37.97 -68.36
CA MET A 4 61.65 -38.16 -67.63
C MET A 4 62.76 -37.18 -68.07
N PRO A 5 63.88 -36.97 -67.33
CA PRO A 5 64.21 -37.28 -65.91
C PRO A 5 64.66 -35.95 -65.18
N LEU A 6 65.63 -35.76 -64.24
CA LEU A 6 66.53 -36.51 -63.33
C LEU A 6 67.08 -35.54 -62.24
N ALA A 7 67.58 -36.03 -61.10
CA ALA A 7 68.60 -35.42 -60.20
C ALA A 7 68.28 -34.09 -59.44
N GLN A 8 68.86 -33.76 -58.26
CA GLN A 8 69.74 -34.47 -57.31
C GLN A 8 69.65 -33.85 -55.88
N PHE A 9 69.84 -34.68 -54.82
CA PHE A 9 70.68 -34.50 -53.61
C PHE A 9 71.01 -33.06 -53.10
N VAL A 10 71.06 -32.70 -51.79
CA VAL A 10 71.23 -33.52 -50.57
C VAL A 10 70.80 -32.81 -49.24
N LYS A 11 70.05 -33.54 -48.40
CA LYS A 11 70.28 -33.86 -46.97
C LYS A 11 71.04 -32.85 -46.04
N LYS A 12 70.36 -32.32 -45.00
CA LYS A 12 70.80 -32.48 -43.58
C LYS A 12 69.75 -32.08 -42.51
N ASN A 13 69.26 -33.13 -41.87
CA ASN A 13 68.45 -33.31 -40.65
C ASN A 13 68.44 -32.20 -39.56
N ALA A 14 67.28 -32.04 -38.91
CA ALA A 14 67.14 -31.53 -37.54
C ALA A 14 67.50 -32.63 -36.49
N PRO A 15 67.66 -32.24 -35.21
CA PRO A 15 66.69 -32.67 -34.17
C PRO A 15 66.43 -31.56 -33.11
N SER A 16 65.42 -31.62 -32.22
CA SER A 16 64.19 -32.43 -32.17
C SER A 16 63.17 -31.74 -31.23
N GLN A 17 61.87 -31.96 -31.46
CA GLN A 17 60.84 -31.65 -30.46
C GLN A 17 60.79 -32.76 -29.40
N ALA A 18 60.55 -32.40 -28.14
CA ALA A 18 60.12 -33.34 -27.10
C ALA A 18 58.59 -33.40 -27.08
N LEU A 19 58.01 -34.48 -27.59
CA LEU A 19 56.57 -34.74 -27.56
C LEU A 19 56.17 -35.40 -26.23
N ILE A 20 55.14 -34.86 -25.58
CA ILE A 20 54.26 -35.66 -24.71
C ILE A 20 52.85 -35.56 -25.30
N ARG A 21 52.28 -36.72 -25.68
CA ARG A 21 50.88 -36.85 -26.05
C ARG A 21 50.08 -37.31 -24.84
N SER A 22 48.96 -36.65 -24.60
CA SER A 22 47.74 -37.29 -24.12
C SER A 22 46.59 -36.85 -25.02
N VAL A 23 45.70 -37.78 -25.38
CA VAL A 23 44.65 -37.60 -26.38
C VAL A 23 43.28 -37.69 -25.70
N VAL A 24 42.23 -37.21 -26.39
CA VAL A 24 40.79 -37.42 -26.17
C VAL A 24 40.03 -36.25 -25.51
N ASN A 25 39.23 -35.60 -26.36
CA ASN A 25 37.92 -34.96 -26.18
C ASN A 25 37.52 -34.37 -24.81
N GLY A 26 37.21 -33.07 -24.82
CA GLY A 26 36.54 -32.35 -23.73
C GLY A 26 35.79 -31.11 -24.22
N SER A 27 34.79 -31.30 -25.08
CA SER A 27 34.00 -30.20 -25.65
C SER A 27 32.97 -29.64 -24.66
N SER A 28 33.14 -28.41 -24.17
CA SER A 28 32.06 -27.40 -24.08
C SER A 28 32.51 -26.07 -23.45
N ASN A 29 31.83 -25.01 -23.91
CA ASN A 29 31.94 -23.60 -23.52
C ASN A 29 32.27 -23.31 -22.04
N CYS A 30 33.23 -22.40 -21.82
CA CYS A 30 33.34 -21.64 -20.57
C CYS A 30 32.16 -20.67 -20.42
N TYR A 31 31.06 -21.13 -19.80
CA TYR A 31 29.95 -20.27 -19.42
C TYR A 31 30.33 -19.37 -18.24
N SER A 32 30.72 -18.12 -18.53
CA SER A 32 30.90 -17.11 -17.49
C SER A 32 29.55 -16.78 -16.83
N CYS A 33 29.31 -17.33 -15.63
CA CYS A 33 28.08 -17.11 -14.87
C CYS A 33 27.99 -15.68 -14.30
N ARG A 34 27.79 -14.68 -15.16
CA ARG A 34 27.39 -13.32 -14.77
C ARG A 34 26.04 -13.39 -14.06
N ARG A 35 26.04 -13.33 -12.73
CA ARG A 35 24.84 -13.11 -11.92
C ARG A 35 24.26 -11.72 -12.22
N ASN A 36 23.36 -11.66 -13.20
CA ASN A 36 22.68 -10.43 -13.61
C ASN A 36 21.65 -10.00 -12.56
N TYR A 37 22.09 -9.23 -11.57
CA TYR A 37 21.22 -8.48 -10.64
C TYR A 37 20.50 -7.29 -11.33
N SER A 38 20.08 -7.45 -12.59
CA SER A 38 19.47 -6.40 -13.43
C SER A 38 17.94 -6.46 -13.45
N LEU A 39 17.33 -7.63 -13.19
CA LEU A 39 15.87 -7.81 -13.20
C LEU A 39 15.16 -7.04 -12.06
N PHE A 40 15.81 -6.87 -10.92
CA PHE A 40 15.19 -6.22 -9.75
C PHE A 40 15.05 -4.70 -9.92
N ARG A 41 15.96 -4.05 -10.67
CA ARG A 41 16.04 -2.58 -10.73
C ARG A 41 14.93 -1.93 -11.57
N LYS A 42 14.28 -2.67 -12.48
CA LYS A 42 13.20 -2.17 -13.35
C LYS A 42 11.78 -2.37 -12.79
N LYS A 43 11.59 -3.15 -11.72
CA LYS A 43 10.27 -3.39 -11.10
C LYS A 43 10.00 -2.54 -9.84
N LEU A 44 11.01 -1.86 -9.31
CA LEU A 44 10.92 -0.99 -8.13
C LEU A 44 10.60 0.49 -8.45
N TRP A 45 10.49 0.86 -9.73
CA TRP A 45 10.43 2.25 -10.19
C TRP A 45 9.30 2.48 -11.21
N THR A 46 8.06 2.17 -10.82
CA THR A 46 6.88 2.72 -11.50
C THR A 46 6.63 4.15 -11.03
N PRO A 47 5.93 5.00 -11.83
CA PRO A 47 5.35 6.25 -11.32
C PRO A 47 4.49 5.99 -10.08
N THR A 48 4.43 6.97 -9.16
CA THR A 48 3.74 6.81 -7.87
C THR A 48 2.22 6.85 -8.03
N GLU A 49 1.64 5.75 -8.50
CA GLU A 49 0.21 5.48 -8.39
C GLU A 49 -0.26 5.51 -6.93
N ASP A 50 -1.50 5.93 -6.73
CA ASP A 50 -2.14 5.98 -5.42
C ASP A 50 -2.48 4.57 -4.92
N ILE A 51 -2.57 4.44 -3.60
CA ILE A 51 -2.99 3.22 -2.92
C ILE A 51 -4.47 3.37 -2.61
N ILE A 52 -5.30 2.58 -3.28
CA ILE A 52 -6.76 2.70 -3.25
C ILE A 52 -7.38 1.45 -2.60
N TYR A 53 -8.34 1.67 -1.71
CA TYR A 53 -9.31 0.68 -1.25
C TYR A 53 -10.72 1.25 -1.46
N ARG A 54 -11.63 0.41 -1.96
CA ARG A 54 -13.06 0.71 -1.97
C ARG A 54 -13.84 -0.53 -1.57
N LYS A 55 -14.84 -0.37 -0.71
CA LYS A 55 -15.76 -1.44 -0.36
C LYS A 55 -17.16 -0.88 -0.13
N ASN A 56 -18.06 -1.26 -1.03
CA ASN A 56 -19.49 -1.11 -0.87
C ASN A 56 -20.07 -2.39 -0.21
N LEU A 57 -20.95 -2.26 0.77
CA LEU A 57 -21.72 -3.34 1.39
C LEU A 57 -22.96 -2.82 2.13
N ASP A 58 -23.91 -3.72 2.40
CA ASP A 58 -25.05 -3.44 3.28
C ASP A 58 -24.75 -3.83 4.73
N VAL A 59 -25.12 -2.96 5.67
CA VAL A 59 -24.86 -3.07 7.10
C VAL A 59 -26.17 -2.90 7.86
N ILE A 60 -26.53 -3.88 8.69
CA ILE A 60 -27.62 -3.74 9.67
C ILE A 60 -27.16 -2.77 10.77
N CYS A 61 -27.58 -1.52 10.63
CA CYS A 61 -27.43 -0.38 11.54
C CYS A 61 -28.39 0.74 11.08
N GLN A 62 -28.56 1.80 11.87
CA GLN A 62 -29.27 3.02 11.45
C GLN A 62 -28.26 4.03 10.89
N SER A 63 -28.60 4.72 9.79
CA SER A 63 -27.74 5.70 9.10
C SER A 63 -27.12 6.72 10.03
N HIS A 64 -27.94 7.38 10.86
CA HIS A 64 -27.46 8.37 11.80
C HIS A 64 -26.46 7.78 12.83
N VAL A 65 -26.69 6.58 13.36
CA VAL A 65 -25.77 5.93 14.32
C VAL A 65 -24.40 5.64 13.69
N PHE A 66 -24.40 5.14 12.44
CA PHE A 66 -23.16 4.88 11.71
C PHE A 66 -22.44 6.20 11.38
N PHE A 67 -23.17 7.19 10.85
CA PHE A 67 -22.66 8.52 10.53
C PHE A 67 -22.02 9.21 11.74
N TYR A 68 -22.69 9.25 12.90
CA TYR A 68 -22.09 9.82 14.12
C TYR A 68 -20.90 9.01 14.65
N THR A 69 -20.84 7.70 14.41
CA THR A 69 -19.65 6.88 14.72
C THR A 69 -18.46 7.24 13.82
N VAL A 70 -18.71 7.71 12.59
CA VAL A 70 -17.70 8.23 11.63
C VAL A 70 -17.36 9.71 11.86
N LEU A 71 -18.21 10.50 12.53
CA LEU A 71 -17.87 11.88 12.94
C LEU A 71 -17.16 11.96 14.30
N ASN A 72 -17.34 10.99 15.19
CA ASN A 72 -16.80 11.03 16.55
C ASN A 72 -15.31 10.63 16.60
N VAL A 73 -14.44 11.46 16.00
CA VAL A 73 -13.02 11.17 15.84
C VAL A 73 -12.28 11.04 17.17
N ASP A 74 -12.68 11.78 18.21
CA ASP A 74 -12.08 11.68 19.56
C ASP A 74 -12.06 10.23 20.08
N ARG A 75 -13.05 9.41 19.69
CA ARG A 75 -13.18 8.01 20.12
C ARG A 75 -12.28 7.02 19.39
N TYR A 76 -11.63 7.40 18.29
CA TYR A 76 -10.97 6.46 17.37
C TYR A 76 -9.88 5.62 18.03
N SER A 77 -9.09 6.19 18.95
CA SER A 77 -8.04 5.48 19.70
C SER A 77 -8.55 4.36 20.62
N HIS A 78 -9.86 4.22 20.82
CA HIS A 78 -10.44 3.11 21.60
C HIS A 78 -10.82 1.89 20.75
N PHE A 79 -11.03 2.04 19.43
CA PHE A 79 -11.60 0.97 18.61
C PHE A 79 -10.96 0.76 17.23
N LEU A 80 -10.29 1.77 16.66
CA LEU A 80 -9.57 1.62 15.40
C LEU A 80 -8.22 0.92 15.59
N PRO A 81 -7.81 0.05 14.65
CA PRO A 81 -6.50 -0.56 14.69
C PRO A 81 -5.41 0.49 14.46
N TYR A 82 -4.29 0.37 15.19
CA TYR A 82 -3.08 1.20 15.06
C TYR A 82 -3.24 2.69 15.43
N VAL A 83 -4.42 3.20 15.77
CA VAL A 83 -4.59 4.59 16.23
C VAL A 83 -4.30 4.68 17.72
N THR A 84 -3.20 5.31 18.12
CA THR A 84 -2.85 5.49 19.55
C THR A 84 -3.24 6.85 20.13
N LYS A 85 -3.54 7.85 19.28
CA LYS A 85 -4.19 9.11 19.69
C LYS A 85 -5.14 9.61 18.61
N SER A 86 -6.23 10.20 19.05
CA SER A 86 -7.21 10.85 18.19
C SER A 86 -7.83 12.05 18.90
N ARG A 87 -7.97 13.18 18.21
CA ARG A 87 -8.65 14.38 18.73
C ARG A 87 -9.18 15.26 17.60
N ILE A 88 -10.35 15.86 17.80
CA ILE A 88 -10.79 17.04 17.04
C ILE A 88 -9.95 18.24 17.52
N THR A 89 -9.44 19.05 16.58
CA THR A 89 -8.52 20.17 16.88
C THR A 89 -9.16 21.55 16.65
N GLU A 90 -10.01 21.68 15.63
CA GLU A 90 -10.78 22.88 15.33
C GLU A 90 -12.14 22.46 14.77
N LYS A 91 -13.22 23.21 15.04
CA LYS A 91 -14.56 22.90 14.55
C LYS A 91 -15.26 24.15 14.00
N THR A 92 -15.93 24.00 12.86
CA THR A 92 -16.90 24.96 12.31
C THR A 92 -18.19 24.22 11.94
N GLU A 93 -19.18 24.92 11.42
CA GLU A 93 -20.52 24.36 11.14
C GLU A 93 -20.51 23.27 10.06
N GLU A 94 -19.71 23.44 8.99
CA GLU A 94 -19.65 22.53 7.83
C GLU A 94 -18.42 21.60 7.81
N GLN A 95 -17.39 21.91 8.60
CA GLN A 95 -16.12 21.18 8.58
C GLN A 95 -15.42 21.21 9.95
N PHE A 96 -14.58 20.22 10.22
CA PHE A 96 -13.68 20.24 11.37
C PHE A 96 -12.30 19.70 11.00
N LYS A 97 -11.28 20.11 11.76
CA LYS A 97 -9.94 19.53 11.70
C LYS A 97 -9.80 18.46 12.78
N ALA A 98 -9.10 17.37 12.46
CA ALA A 98 -8.78 16.33 13.43
C ALA A 98 -7.36 15.80 13.24
N PHE A 99 -6.70 15.57 14.38
CA PHE A 99 -5.36 15.00 14.50
C PHE A 99 -5.44 13.51 14.80
N LEU A 100 -4.67 12.71 14.07
CA LEU A 100 -4.53 11.27 14.29
C LEU A 100 -3.05 10.89 14.40
N GLN A 101 -2.72 10.08 15.43
CA GLN A 101 -1.42 9.44 15.60
C GLN A 101 -1.59 7.93 15.34
N ILE A 102 -0.88 7.42 14.34
CA ILE A 102 -0.84 6.00 13.98
C ILE A 102 0.49 5.40 14.43
N GLU A 103 0.44 4.24 15.08
CA GLU A 103 1.58 3.60 15.71
C GLU A 103 1.49 2.07 15.60
N ASN A 104 2.58 1.47 15.13
CA ASN A 104 2.78 0.02 15.11
C ASN A 104 4.28 -0.31 15.28
N LEU A 105 4.64 -1.58 15.14
CA LEU A 105 6.01 -2.07 15.35
C LEU A 105 7.06 -1.46 14.40
N PHE A 106 6.65 -0.89 13.25
CA PHE A 106 7.55 -0.42 12.19
C PHE A 106 7.53 1.10 11.96
N PHE A 107 6.51 1.81 12.44
CA PHE A 107 6.42 3.26 12.34
C PHE A 107 5.50 3.88 13.40
N LYS A 108 5.80 5.14 13.74
CA LYS A 108 5.01 6.01 14.60
C LYS A 108 4.91 7.38 13.93
N GLU A 109 3.74 7.69 13.42
CA GLU A 109 3.50 8.82 12.52
C GLU A 109 2.23 9.56 12.92
N SER A 110 2.12 10.85 12.57
CA SER A 110 0.93 11.64 12.85
C SER A 110 0.61 12.61 11.73
N TYR A 111 -0.67 12.88 11.53
CA TYR A 111 -1.16 13.83 10.54
C TYR A 111 -2.43 14.53 11.05
N ASP A 112 -2.60 15.76 10.59
CA ASP A 112 -3.84 16.51 10.68
C ASP A 112 -4.66 16.32 9.40
N SER A 113 -5.98 16.35 9.53
CA SER A 113 -6.92 16.13 8.43
C SER A 113 -8.11 17.10 8.53
N VAL A 114 -8.64 17.51 7.39
CA VAL A 114 -9.86 18.32 7.27
C VAL A 114 -11.01 17.42 6.88
N ILE A 115 -12.07 17.41 7.68
CA ILE A 115 -13.25 16.57 7.55
C ILE A 115 -14.44 17.47 7.19
N ARG A 116 -15.08 17.19 6.06
CA ARG A 116 -16.31 17.84 5.59
C ARG A 116 -17.42 16.81 5.54
N PHE A 117 -18.65 17.21 5.83
CA PHE A 117 -19.75 16.25 5.95
C PHE A 117 -21.10 16.86 5.54
N LYS A 118 -21.99 15.99 5.06
CA LYS A 118 -23.40 16.29 4.83
C LYS A 118 -24.20 15.29 5.66
N VAL A 119 -24.94 15.79 6.65
CA VAL A 119 -25.69 14.95 7.59
C VAL A 119 -26.92 14.34 6.90
N PRO A 120 -27.22 13.04 7.02
CA PRO A 120 -26.36 11.92 7.50
C PRO A 120 -25.66 11.16 6.36
N THR A 121 -25.69 11.67 5.12
CA THR A 121 -25.38 10.91 3.90
C THR A 121 -23.90 10.74 3.58
N THR A 122 -23.03 11.66 4.01
CA THR A 122 -21.67 11.76 3.43
C THR A 122 -20.64 12.33 4.39
N VAL A 123 -19.47 11.70 4.48
CA VAL A 123 -18.29 12.23 5.18
C VAL A 123 -17.06 12.12 4.29
N LYS A 124 -16.40 13.25 4.02
CA LYS A 124 -15.20 13.34 3.18
C LYS A 124 -14.04 13.91 3.99
N VAL A 125 -12.99 13.11 4.16
CA VAL A 125 -11.73 13.47 4.84
C VAL A 125 -10.68 13.78 3.79
N SER A 126 -9.92 14.84 4.02
CA SER A 126 -8.80 15.26 3.16
C SER A 126 -7.58 15.67 4.00
N SER A 127 -6.40 15.19 3.62
CA SER A 127 -5.09 15.61 4.15
C SER A 127 -4.15 15.76 2.96
N ALA A 128 -3.49 16.90 2.82
CA ALA A 128 -2.49 17.16 1.79
C ALA A 128 -1.21 17.71 2.42
N ASP A 129 -0.07 17.38 1.82
CA ASP A 129 1.28 17.88 2.14
C ASP A 129 1.76 17.75 3.61
N THR A 130 1.15 16.86 4.39
CA THR A 130 1.60 16.51 5.75
C THR A 130 2.92 15.71 5.71
N ASN A 131 3.62 15.59 6.85
CA ASN A 131 4.90 14.84 6.90
C ASN A 131 4.77 13.41 6.33
N LEU A 132 3.65 12.75 6.60
CA LEU A 132 3.35 11.38 6.19
C LEU A 132 2.84 11.28 4.74
N PHE A 133 1.88 12.13 4.35
CA PHE A 133 1.15 12.02 3.08
C PHE A 133 1.47 13.16 2.12
N ASN A 134 1.69 12.83 0.85
CA ASN A 134 1.50 13.79 -0.23
C ASN A 134 0.00 14.15 -0.31
N HIS A 135 -0.84 13.11 -0.33
CA HIS A 135 -2.29 13.26 -0.15
C HIS A 135 -2.93 12.02 0.46
N LEU A 136 -4.07 12.25 1.10
CA LEU A 136 -5.00 11.27 1.64
C LEU A 136 -6.42 11.81 1.40
N THR A 137 -7.26 11.01 0.77
CA THR A 137 -8.70 11.23 0.63
C THR A 137 -9.42 9.99 1.16
N THR A 138 -10.33 10.18 2.12
CA THR A 138 -11.26 9.14 2.57
C THR A 138 -12.68 9.63 2.36
N GLU A 139 -13.57 8.78 1.87
CA GLU A 139 -14.95 9.12 1.59
C GLU A 139 -15.87 8.00 2.08
N TRP A 140 -16.90 8.39 2.83
CA TRP A 140 -17.97 7.54 3.29
C TRP A 140 -19.26 8.05 2.67
N ILE A 141 -19.96 7.19 1.94
CA ILE A 141 -21.32 7.42 1.45
C ILE A 141 -22.23 6.45 2.19
N ILE A 142 -23.31 6.97 2.77
CA ILE A 142 -24.28 6.23 3.57
C ILE A 142 -25.66 6.45 2.94
N GLU A 143 -26.30 5.37 2.52
CA GLU A 143 -27.64 5.39 1.92
C GLU A 143 -28.58 4.53 2.77
N ASP A 144 -29.71 5.09 3.20
CA ASP A 144 -30.73 4.33 3.92
C ASP A 144 -31.45 3.35 2.99
N LYS A 145 -31.64 2.11 3.48
CA LYS A 145 -32.32 1.01 2.81
C LYS A 145 -33.39 0.41 3.74
N THR A 146 -34.26 -0.44 3.20
CA THR A 146 -35.32 -1.11 3.98
C THR A 146 -34.71 -2.07 5.01
N GLY A 147 -34.57 -1.61 6.27
CA GLY A 147 -34.04 -2.39 7.39
C GLY A 147 -32.52 -2.42 7.54
N CYS A 148 -31.77 -1.68 6.73
CA CYS A 148 -30.31 -1.59 6.78
C CYS A 148 -29.81 -0.27 6.15
N ILE A 149 -28.49 -0.09 6.11
CA ILE A 149 -27.85 0.97 5.33
C ILE A 149 -26.88 0.38 4.31
N ASN A 150 -26.75 0.99 3.15
CA ASN A 150 -25.57 0.81 2.31
C ASN A 150 -24.45 1.71 2.84
N VAL A 151 -23.23 1.17 2.88
CA VAL A 151 -22.02 1.92 3.18
C VAL A 151 -21.04 1.71 2.03
N ASP A 152 -20.73 2.79 1.31
CA ASP A 152 -19.58 2.84 0.42
C ASP A 152 -18.41 3.51 1.14
N PHE A 153 -17.40 2.72 1.47
CA PHE A 153 -16.16 3.18 2.07
C PHE A 153 -15.05 3.21 1.03
N TYR A 154 -14.56 4.40 0.72
CA TYR A 154 -13.44 4.66 -0.18
C TYR A 154 -12.28 5.32 0.58
N ILE A 155 -11.04 4.90 0.28
CA ILE A 155 -9.83 5.58 0.73
C ILE A 155 -8.77 5.48 -0.36
N SER A 156 -8.11 6.62 -0.64
CA SER A 156 -7.00 6.75 -1.58
C SER A 156 -5.91 7.61 -0.97
N PHE A 157 -4.65 7.17 -1.04
CA PHE A 157 -3.52 7.95 -0.52
C PHE A 157 -2.19 7.69 -1.22
N ARG A 158 -1.26 8.62 -1.01
CA ARG A 158 0.13 8.53 -1.44
C ARG A 158 1.05 9.03 -0.32
N LEU A 159 1.90 8.14 0.19
CA LEU A 159 2.88 8.43 1.23
C LEU A 159 4.12 9.12 0.65
N ARG A 160 4.79 9.93 1.46
CA ARG A 160 6.08 10.56 1.10
C ARG A 160 7.24 9.57 1.07
N ASN A 161 7.26 8.62 2.01
CA ASN A 161 8.29 7.57 2.07
C ASN A 161 7.95 6.39 1.13
N MET A 162 8.80 6.16 0.11
CA MET A 162 8.61 5.10 -0.88
C MET A 162 8.63 3.68 -0.30
N VAL A 163 9.33 3.45 0.82
CA VAL A 163 9.33 2.15 1.50
C VAL A 163 7.96 1.88 2.13
N TYR A 164 7.39 2.88 2.80
CA TYR A 164 6.04 2.79 3.36
C TYR A 164 4.96 2.73 2.26
N GLN A 165 5.13 3.45 1.14
CA GLN A 165 4.26 3.34 -0.04
C GLN A 165 4.24 1.91 -0.59
N ASN A 166 5.40 1.29 -0.79
CA ASN A 166 5.48 -0.09 -1.31
C ASN A 166 4.91 -1.12 -0.32
N PHE A 167 5.16 -0.98 0.99
CA PHE A 167 4.52 -1.82 2.00
C PHE A 167 2.99 -1.66 2.00
N MET A 168 2.49 -0.43 2.02
CA MET A 168 1.05 -0.17 2.06
C MET A 168 0.34 -0.60 0.78
N ARG A 169 0.98 -0.54 -0.39
CA ARG A 169 0.44 -1.09 -1.64
C ARG A 169 0.13 -2.60 -1.54
N MET A 170 0.90 -3.34 -0.74
CA MET A 170 0.63 -4.75 -0.44
C MET A 170 -0.37 -4.91 0.71
N TYR A 171 -0.34 -4.04 1.73
CA TYR A 171 -1.12 -4.18 2.96
C TYR A 171 -2.56 -3.60 2.90
N ILE A 172 -2.84 -2.75 1.91
CA ILE A 172 -4.09 -1.97 1.79
C ILE A 172 -5.37 -2.78 1.94
N GLN A 173 -5.42 -4.00 1.39
CA GLN A 173 -6.62 -4.83 1.44
C GLN A 173 -6.97 -5.30 2.87
N GLU A 174 -5.97 -5.59 3.69
CA GLU A 174 -6.19 -5.97 5.09
C GLU A 174 -6.36 -4.75 6.01
N MET A 175 -5.66 -3.65 5.72
CA MET A 175 -5.83 -2.40 6.45
C MET A 175 -7.25 -1.83 6.27
N GLY A 176 -7.73 -1.73 5.02
CA GLY A 176 -9.08 -1.24 4.70
C GLY A 176 -10.19 -2.09 5.31
N LYS A 177 -10.08 -3.43 5.23
CA LYS A 177 -10.99 -4.36 5.92
C LYS A 177 -11.03 -4.09 7.42
N LYS A 178 -9.88 -4.04 8.10
CA LYS A 178 -9.82 -3.87 9.56
C LYS A 178 -10.43 -2.55 10.04
N ILE A 179 -10.18 -1.45 9.32
CA ILE A 179 -10.80 -0.15 9.63
C ILE A 179 -12.32 -0.23 9.47
N LEU A 180 -12.80 -0.71 8.31
CA LEU A 180 -14.23 -0.82 8.01
C LEU A 180 -14.97 -1.70 9.03
N TYR A 181 -14.45 -2.89 9.35
CA TYR A 181 -15.05 -3.76 10.35
C TYR A 181 -14.99 -3.19 11.78
N ALA A 182 -13.98 -2.38 12.11
CA ALA A 182 -13.94 -1.68 13.40
C ALA A 182 -15.06 -0.64 13.52
N PHE A 183 -15.32 0.16 12.47
CA PHE A 183 -16.47 1.07 12.42
C PHE A 183 -17.81 0.34 12.50
N ILE A 184 -18.00 -0.75 11.75
CA ILE A 184 -19.23 -1.56 11.80
C ILE A 184 -19.45 -2.15 13.21
N ARG A 185 -18.37 -2.54 13.90
CA ARG A 185 -18.45 -3.05 15.29
C ARG A 185 -18.85 -1.95 16.26
N GLU A 186 -18.16 -0.80 16.25
CA GLU A 186 -18.47 0.31 17.18
C GLU A 186 -19.87 0.89 16.92
N ALA A 187 -20.29 1.03 15.66
CA ALA A 187 -21.64 1.49 15.32
C ALA A 187 -22.74 0.54 15.84
N ARG A 188 -22.53 -0.78 15.76
CA ARG A 188 -23.45 -1.77 16.36
C ARG A 188 -23.46 -1.71 17.89
N MET A 189 -22.29 -1.59 18.52
CA MET A 189 -22.18 -1.40 19.97
C MET A 189 -22.84 -0.10 20.44
N ASN A 190 -22.81 0.94 19.61
CA ASN A 190 -23.48 2.21 19.86
C ASN A 190 -25.01 2.06 19.71
N SER A 191 -25.53 1.38 18.69
CA SER A 191 -26.99 1.17 18.53
C SER A 191 -27.65 0.35 19.65
N LEU A 192 -26.87 -0.35 20.48
CA LEU A 192 -27.34 -1.08 21.67
C LEU A 192 -27.35 -0.22 22.95
N ARG A 193 -26.95 1.05 22.87
CA ARG A 193 -26.91 2.02 23.97
C ARG A 193 -27.84 3.19 23.60
N ASN A 194 -28.61 3.73 24.54
CA ASN A 194 -29.47 4.89 24.23
C ASN A 194 -28.63 6.14 23.93
N ILE A 195 -28.54 6.53 22.65
CA ILE A 195 -27.60 7.57 22.17
C ILE A 195 -28.19 9.00 22.21
N ASP A 196 -29.48 9.17 22.50
CA ASP A 196 -30.22 10.47 22.44
C ASP A 196 -29.67 11.60 23.33
N VAL A 197 -28.81 11.25 24.29
CA VAL A 197 -28.05 12.21 25.12
C VAL A 197 -26.77 12.66 24.42
N LEU A 198 -26.09 11.75 23.72
CA LEU A 198 -24.79 11.94 23.09
C LEU A 198 -24.89 12.77 21.81
N PHE A 199 -25.92 12.53 20.98
CA PHE A 199 -26.17 13.34 19.76
C PHE A 199 -26.29 14.84 20.06
N ARG A 200 -26.98 15.19 21.14
CA ARG A 200 -27.15 16.59 21.57
C ARG A 200 -25.86 17.27 22.03
N HIS A 201 -24.83 16.51 22.40
CA HIS A 201 -23.53 17.05 22.77
C HIS A 201 -22.59 17.20 21.57
N LEU A 202 -22.61 16.27 20.61
CA LEU A 202 -21.80 16.35 19.38
C LEU A 202 -22.22 17.48 18.42
N LEU A 203 -23.45 17.98 18.53
CA LEU A 203 -23.99 19.09 17.71
C LEU A 203 -24.12 20.44 18.45
N LYS A 204 -23.84 20.52 19.75
CA LYS A 204 -23.97 21.78 20.55
C LYS A 204 -22.67 22.25 21.22
N ARG A 205 -21.55 21.68 20.79
CA ARG A 205 -20.16 22.13 21.06
C ARG A 205 -19.40 22.15 19.75
#